data_AF-A0A9E2Y8E9-F1
#
_entry.id   AF-A0A9E2Y8E9-F1
#
_cell.length_a   1.000
_cell.length_b   1.000
_cell.length_c   1.000
_cell.angle_alpha   90.00
_cell.angle_beta   90.00
_cell.angle_gamma   90.00
#
_symmetry.space_group_name_H-M   'P 1'
#
loop_
_entity.id
_entity.type
_entity.pdbx_description
1 polymer ?
#
loop_
_entity_poly.entity_id
_entity_poly.type
_entity_poly.pdbx_seq_one_letter_code
_entity_poly.pdbx_strand_id
1 'polypeptide(L)'
;MFLDSSGLICKLFRVQWNELAKAQFRAAALLVRAESGERPSCSRAYYAAYALVAHRLEPANITYAFGWKNPAHADLPRYVAQIAGIGPASKRAIRRALRRLRQRREDADYRPRITVDPSAARESLRDAAELFRILGESHEP
;
A
#
# COMPACT_ATOMS: atom_id res chain seq x y z
N MET A 1 14.90 17.58 20.92
CA MET A 1 14.39 16.89 22.12
C MET A 1 13.31 17.79 22.67
N PHE A 2 12.04 17.42 22.55
CA PHE A 2 10.93 18.21 23.11
C PHE A 2 10.33 17.37 24.23
N LEU A 3 10.41 17.89 25.45
CA LEU A 3 9.77 17.32 26.63
C LEU A 3 8.34 17.85 26.64
N ASP A 4 7.34 16.98 26.78
CA ASP A 4 6.02 17.42 27.23
C ASP A 4 6.00 17.47 28.76
N SER A 5 5.01 18.18 29.30
CA SER A 5 4.87 18.50 30.73
C SER A 5 4.59 17.30 31.65
N SER A 6 4.53 16.07 31.12
CA SER A 6 4.21 14.85 31.88
C SER A 6 5.42 13.99 32.25
N GLY A 7 6.62 14.33 31.78
CA GLY A 7 7.83 13.54 32.06
C GLY A 7 7.85 12.15 31.42
N LEU A 8 6.82 11.79 30.64
CA LEU A 8 6.86 10.62 29.77
C LEU A 8 7.73 10.93 28.56
N ILE A 9 8.73 10.08 28.33
CA ILE A 9 9.43 10.01 27.05
C ILE A 9 8.38 9.59 26.02
N CYS A 10 7.74 10.57 25.37
CA CYS A 10 6.95 10.33 24.18
C CYS A 10 7.95 9.96 23.07
N LYS A 11 8.37 8.69 23.03
CA LYS A 11 9.04 8.11 21.87
C LYS A 11 8.09 8.35 20.72
N LEU A 12 8.42 9.32 19.86
CA LEU A 12 7.81 9.46 18.55
C LEU A 12 8.02 8.12 17.82
N PHE A 13 7.05 7.22 17.96
CA PHE A 13 7.02 5.97 17.22
C PHE A 13 6.78 6.36 15.76
N ARG A 14 7.87 6.50 15.00
CA ARG A 14 7.81 6.61 13.56
C ARG A 14 7.44 5.23 13.02
N VAL A 15 6.16 5.05 12.70
CA VAL A 15 5.67 3.87 11.99
C VAL A 15 6.45 3.75 10.69
N GLN A 16 7.11 2.62 10.51
CA GLN A 16 7.88 2.33 9.30
C GLN A 16 6.93 1.96 8.16
N TRP A 17 7.33 2.24 6.91
CA TRP A 17 6.48 1.95 5.74
C TRP A 17 6.12 0.46 5.62
N ASN A 18 7.03 -0.45 6.00
CA ASN A 18 6.77 -1.88 6.00
C ASN A 18 5.74 -2.31 7.07
N GLU A 19 5.78 -1.71 8.26
CA GLU A 19 4.80 -1.94 9.32
C GLU A 19 3.43 -1.45 8.88
N LEU A 20 3.37 -0.26 8.28
CA LEU A 20 2.14 0.28 7.70
C LEU A 20 1.60 -0.63 6.60
N ALA A 21 2.46 -1.13 5.72
CA ALA A 21 2.05 -2.06 4.66
C ALA A 21 1.39 -3.32 5.24
N LYS A 22 2.03 -3.94 6.24
CA LYS A 22 1.52 -5.15 6.90
C LYS A 22 0.20 -4.88 7.63
N ALA A 23 0.10 -3.76 8.35
CA ALA A 23 -1.12 -3.37 9.04
C ALA A 23 -2.30 -3.16 8.07
N GLN A 24 -2.06 -2.48 6.95
CA GLN A 24 -3.09 -2.26 5.91
C GLN A 24 -3.49 -3.59 5.24
N PHE A 25 -2.53 -4.49 5.00
CA PHE A 25 -2.82 -5.81 4.44
C PHE A 25 -3.71 -6.65 5.36
N ARG A 26 -3.36 -6.74 6.65
CA ARG A 26 -4.18 -7.42 7.68
C ARG A 26 -5.57 -6.80 7.76
N ALA A 27 -5.67 -5.48 7.75
CA ALA A 27 -6.97 -4.81 7.74
C ALA A 27 -7.80 -5.20 6.49
N ALA A 28 -7.19 -5.23 5.31
CA ALA A 28 -7.88 -5.66 4.08
C ALA A 28 -8.37 -7.11 4.16
N ALA A 29 -7.58 -8.00 4.76
CA ALA A 29 -7.90 -9.42 4.95
C ALA A 29 -9.00 -9.68 6.00
N LEU A 30 -9.10 -8.83 7.03
CA LEU A 30 -10.24 -8.84 7.96
C LEU A 30 -11.51 -8.31 7.27
N LEU A 31 -11.39 -7.18 6.56
CA LEU A 31 -12.53 -6.53 5.91
C LEU A 31 -13.13 -7.35 4.78
N VAL A 32 -12.35 -8.13 4.04
CA VAL A 32 -12.91 -8.98 2.97
C VAL A 32 -13.88 -10.06 3.51
N ARG A 33 -13.84 -10.34 4.82
CA ARG A 33 -14.70 -11.30 5.51
C ARG A 33 -15.85 -10.61 6.27
N ALA A 34 -15.80 -9.29 6.40
CA ALA A 34 -16.81 -8.51 7.11
C ALA A 34 -18.02 -8.25 6.20
N GLU A 35 -19.19 -8.12 6.81
CA GLU A 35 -20.38 -7.66 6.11
C GLU A 35 -20.14 -6.22 5.60
N SER A 36 -20.44 -5.98 4.31
CA SER A 36 -20.21 -4.70 3.64
C SER A 36 -18.74 -4.21 3.63
N GLY A 37 -17.79 -5.13 3.75
CA GLY A 37 -16.35 -4.83 3.83
C GLY A 37 -15.65 -4.67 2.48
N GLU A 38 -16.35 -4.77 1.35
CA GLU A 38 -15.77 -4.83 0.01
C GLU A 38 -15.03 -3.54 -0.35
N ARG A 39 -15.71 -2.41 -0.21
CA ARG A 39 -15.15 -1.07 -0.45
C ARG A 39 -13.93 -0.80 0.42
N PRO A 40 -14.03 -0.85 1.78
CA PRO A 40 -12.88 -0.57 2.61
C PRO A 40 -11.75 -1.60 2.41
N SER A 41 -12.04 -2.87 2.11
CA SER A 41 -11.00 -3.86 1.79
C SER A 41 -10.19 -3.48 0.54
N CYS A 42 -10.84 -3.02 -0.54
CA CYS A 42 -10.16 -2.54 -1.75
C CYS A 42 -9.19 -1.39 -1.44
N SER A 43 -9.65 -0.41 -0.64
CA SER A 43 -8.84 0.74 -0.26
C SER A 43 -7.66 0.34 0.62
N ARG A 44 -7.89 -0.54 1.62
CA ARG A 44 -6.81 -1.06 2.49
C ARG A 44 -5.78 -1.87 1.70
N ALA A 45 -6.21 -2.71 0.76
CA ALA A 45 -5.30 -3.46 -0.11
C ALA A 45 -4.43 -2.55 -0.98
N TYR A 46 -4.99 -1.46 -1.51
CA TYR A 46 -4.21 -0.45 -2.24
C TYR A 46 -3.19 0.25 -1.32
N TYR A 47 -3.58 0.67 -0.13
CA TYR A 47 -2.66 1.33 0.80
C TYR A 47 -1.56 0.39 1.30
N ALA A 48 -1.85 -0.91 1.44
CA ALA A 48 -0.83 -1.92 1.72
C ALA A 48 0.23 -1.96 0.61
N ALA A 49 -0.20 -2.07 -0.65
CA ALA A 49 0.69 -2.07 -1.80
C ALA A 49 1.48 -0.75 -1.96
N TYR A 50 0.82 0.39 -1.72
CA TYR A 50 1.46 1.70 -1.76
C TYR A 50 2.59 1.80 -0.71
N ALA A 51 2.30 1.47 0.55
CA ALA A 51 3.26 1.54 1.63
C ALA A 51 4.42 0.56 1.41
N LEU A 52 4.13 -0.64 0.91
CA LEU A 52 5.13 -1.65 0.58
C LEU A 52 6.09 -1.16 -0.52
N VAL A 53 5.56 -0.56 -1.59
CA VAL A 53 6.42 -0.01 -2.65
C VAL A 53 7.20 1.20 -2.15
N ALA A 54 6.60 2.07 -1.34
CA ALA A 54 7.30 3.20 -0.71
C ALA A 54 8.47 2.73 0.16
N HIS A 55 8.28 1.68 0.96
CA HIS A 55 9.35 1.04 1.73
C HIS A 55 10.52 0.61 0.84
N ARG A 56 10.23 -0.05 -0.28
CA ARG A 56 11.27 -0.54 -1.21
C ARG A 56 11.96 0.56 -2.01
N LEU A 57 11.36 1.76 -2.04
CA LEU A 57 11.92 2.95 -2.69
C LEU A 57 12.72 3.84 -1.74
N GLU A 58 12.56 3.70 -0.43
CA GLU A 58 13.29 4.49 0.58
C GLU A 58 14.82 4.44 0.41
N PRO A 59 15.45 3.29 0.09
CA PRO A 59 16.90 3.25 -0.15
C PRO A 59 17.36 3.97 -1.43
N ALA A 60 16.45 4.34 -2.33
CA ALA A 60 16.79 4.89 -3.64
C ALA A 60 17.00 6.42 -3.64
N ASN A 61 16.98 7.09 -2.47
CA ASN A 61 17.18 8.54 -2.31
C ASN A 61 16.35 9.40 -3.30
N ILE A 62 15.12 8.99 -3.55
CA ILE A 62 14.24 9.64 -4.51
C ILE A 62 13.73 10.95 -3.93
N THR A 63 13.94 12.05 -4.65
CA THR A 63 13.25 13.32 -4.37
C THR A 63 11.87 13.29 -5.01
N TYR A 64 10.84 13.44 -4.20
CA TYR A 64 9.47 13.56 -4.69
C TYR A 64 9.14 15.02 -5.02
N ALA A 65 8.16 15.22 -5.89
CA ALA A 65 7.66 16.56 -6.20
C ALA A 65 7.16 17.28 -4.94
N PHE A 66 7.25 18.61 -4.93
CA PHE A 66 6.70 19.49 -3.88
C PHE A 66 7.26 19.26 -2.45
N GLY A 67 8.46 18.69 -2.31
CA GLY A 67 9.09 18.46 -1.01
C GLY A 67 8.39 17.41 -0.15
N TRP A 68 7.47 16.62 -0.75
CA TRP A 68 6.82 15.53 -0.05
C TRP A 68 7.82 14.43 0.29
N LYS A 69 7.53 13.69 1.36
CA LYS A 69 8.35 12.53 1.78
C LYS A 69 7.83 11.22 1.19
N ASN A 70 6.91 11.30 0.24
CA ASN A 70 6.24 10.15 -0.33
C ASN A 70 5.83 10.39 -1.80
N PRO A 71 5.79 9.34 -2.63
CA PRO A 71 5.42 9.45 -4.03
C PRO A 71 3.94 9.83 -4.19
N ALA A 72 3.63 10.66 -5.19
CA ALA A 72 2.26 10.83 -5.60
C ALA A 72 1.67 9.48 -6.05
N HIS A 73 0.41 9.22 -5.72
CA HIS A 73 -0.29 7.98 -6.07
C HIS A 73 -0.22 7.65 -7.57
N ALA A 74 -0.21 8.69 -8.42
CA ALA A 74 -0.12 8.54 -9.86
C ALA A 74 1.26 8.17 -10.39
N ASP A 75 2.31 8.61 -9.69
CA ASP A 75 3.69 8.39 -10.10
C ASP A 75 4.28 7.11 -9.53
N LEU A 76 3.65 6.50 -8.52
CA LEU A 76 4.12 5.26 -7.92
C LEU A 76 4.52 4.17 -8.94
N PRO A 77 3.74 3.87 -10.00
CA PRO A 77 4.14 2.89 -11.01
C PRO A 77 5.42 3.27 -11.80
N ARG A 78 5.72 4.56 -11.95
CA ARG A 78 6.95 5.05 -12.61
C ARG A 78 8.17 4.72 -11.74
N TYR A 79 8.07 4.92 -10.43
CA TYR A 79 9.16 4.65 -9.49
C TYR A 79 9.49 3.16 -9.34
N VAL A 80 8.59 2.24 -9.68
CA VAL A 80 8.88 0.78 -9.69
C VAL A 80 10.12 0.43 -10.54
N ALA A 81 10.46 1.25 -11.54
CA ALA A 81 11.70 1.07 -12.32
C ALA A 81 12.97 1.14 -11.46
N GLN A 82 12.93 1.89 -10.37
CA GLN A 82 14.08 2.23 -9.52
C GLN A 82 14.26 1.26 -8.35
N ILE A 83 13.32 0.33 -8.13
CA ILE A 83 13.47 -0.71 -7.10
C ILE A 83 14.62 -1.65 -7.51
N ALA A 84 15.62 -1.74 -6.64
CA ALA A 84 16.78 -2.60 -6.81
C ALA A 84 16.45 -4.08 -6.52
N GLY A 85 17.18 -4.99 -7.15
CA GLY A 85 17.08 -6.43 -6.89
C GLY A 85 15.87 -7.14 -7.52
N ILE A 86 15.07 -6.47 -8.35
CA ILE A 86 13.93 -7.09 -9.04
C ILE A 86 14.06 -7.05 -10.57
N GLY A 87 13.75 -8.18 -11.21
CA GLY A 87 13.85 -8.32 -12.67
C GLY A 87 12.75 -7.57 -13.46
N PRO A 88 12.92 -7.38 -14.78
CA PRO A 88 11.96 -6.65 -15.61
C PRO A 88 10.54 -7.24 -15.60
N ALA A 89 10.42 -8.58 -15.55
CA ALA A 89 9.12 -9.26 -15.47
C ALA A 89 8.38 -8.91 -14.17
N SER A 90 9.06 -8.99 -13.02
CA SER A 90 8.53 -8.59 -11.71
C SER A 90 8.14 -7.12 -11.69
N LYS A 91 8.97 -6.23 -12.23
CA LYS A 91 8.65 -4.79 -12.36
C LYS A 91 7.36 -4.57 -13.18
N ARG A 92 7.16 -5.33 -14.27
CA ARG A 92 5.91 -5.26 -15.05
C ARG A 92 4.70 -5.77 -14.27
N ALA A 93 4.85 -6.88 -13.53
CA ALA A 93 3.79 -7.43 -12.70
C ALA A 93 3.35 -6.44 -11.61
N ILE A 94 4.30 -5.85 -10.88
CA ILE A 94 4.04 -4.82 -9.85
C ILE A 94 3.25 -3.64 -10.46
N ARG A 95 3.70 -3.09 -11.59
CA ARG A 95 3.00 -1.95 -12.22
C ARG A 95 1.57 -2.28 -12.62
N ARG A 96 1.33 -3.49 -13.13
CA ARG A 96 -0.03 -3.94 -13.51
C ARG A 96 -0.93 -4.06 -12.28
N ALA A 97 -0.44 -4.70 -11.22
CA ALA A 97 -1.19 -4.83 -9.97
C ALA A 97 -1.46 -3.46 -9.31
N LEU A 98 -0.46 -2.56 -9.25
CA LEU A 98 -0.66 -1.19 -8.74
C LEU A 98 -1.74 -0.41 -9.50
N ARG A 99 -1.79 -0.54 -10.84
CA ARG A 99 -2.84 0.11 -11.66
C ARG A 99 -4.22 -0.45 -11.35
N ARG A 100 -4.37 -1.78 -11.26
CA ARG A 100 -5.64 -2.42 -10.91
C ARG A 100 -6.09 -2.02 -9.49
N LEU A 101 -5.19 -2.10 -8.52
CA LEU A 101 -5.46 -1.71 -7.13
C LEU A 101 -5.88 -0.25 -7.04
N ARG A 102 -5.17 0.65 -7.73
CA ARG A 102 -5.53 2.07 -7.75
C ARG A 102 -6.93 2.30 -8.32
N GLN A 103 -7.23 1.66 -9.46
CA GLN A 103 -8.55 1.78 -10.08
C GLN A 103 -9.66 1.33 -9.12
N ARG A 104 -9.54 0.12 -8.55
CA ARG A 104 -10.53 -0.41 -7.60
C ARG A 104 -10.66 0.47 -6.36
N ARG A 105 -9.55 1.04 -5.85
CA ARG A 105 -9.57 2.00 -4.75
C ARG A 105 -10.30 3.30 -5.12
N GLU A 106 -10.11 3.82 -6.33
CA GLU A 106 -10.84 5.01 -6.80
C GLU A 106 -12.34 4.74 -6.92
N ASP A 107 -12.73 3.57 -7.41
CA ASP A 107 -14.12 3.12 -7.44
C ASP A 107 -14.71 2.99 -6.01
N ALA A 108 -13.92 2.41 -5.09
CA ALA A 108 -14.29 2.18 -3.70
C ALA A 108 -14.33 3.43 -2.80
N ASP A 109 -13.52 4.45 -3.06
CA ASP A 109 -13.46 5.65 -2.22
C ASP A 109 -14.27 6.83 -2.80
N TYR A 110 -14.34 6.95 -4.12
CA TYR A 110 -14.78 8.21 -4.75
C TYR A 110 -15.97 8.07 -5.70
N ARG A 111 -16.40 6.85 -6.03
CA ARG A 111 -17.51 6.61 -6.95
C ARG A 111 -18.65 5.88 -6.25
N PRO A 112 -19.48 6.57 -5.43
CA PRO A 112 -20.51 5.93 -4.61
C PRO A 112 -21.60 5.20 -5.43
N ARG A 113 -21.77 5.56 -6.71
CA ARG A 113 -22.74 4.93 -7.62
C ARG A 113 -22.22 3.70 -8.34
N ILE A 114 -20.94 3.34 -8.17
CA ILE A 114 -20.36 2.11 -8.73
C ILE A 114 -20.52 0.98 -7.72
N THR A 115 -20.99 -0.17 -8.18
CA THR A 115 -21.00 -1.39 -7.36
C THR A 115 -19.59 -1.93 -7.22
N VAL A 116 -19.14 -2.16 -5.99
CA VAL A 116 -17.89 -2.86 -5.67
C VAL A 116 -18.29 -4.19 -5.06
N ASP A 117 -18.15 -5.26 -5.81
CA ASP A 117 -18.62 -6.58 -5.40
C ASP A 117 -17.56 -7.36 -4.57
N PRO A 118 -17.94 -8.50 -3.97
CA PRO A 118 -16.99 -9.32 -3.20
C PRO A 118 -15.83 -9.89 -4.03
N SER A 119 -15.95 -9.97 -5.35
CA SER A 119 -14.84 -10.38 -6.21
C SER A 119 -13.76 -9.29 -6.28
N ALA A 120 -14.15 -8.02 -6.40
CA ALA A 120 -13.22 -6.90 -6.44
C ALA A 120 -12.36 -6.80 -5.16
N ALA A 121 -12.97 -7.05 -3.99
CA ALA A 121 -12.25 -7.08 -2.72
C ALA A 121 -11.24 -8.24 -2.64
N ARG A 122 -11.66 -9.46 -3.01
CA ARG A 122 -10.77 -10.64 -3.05
C ARG A 122 -9.63 -10.48 -4.04
N GLU A 123 -9.90 -9.93 -5.22
CA GLU A 123 -8.88 -9.64 -6.23
C GLU A 123 -7.90 -8.55 -5.77
N SER A 124 -8.39 -7.53 -5.06
CA SER A 124 -7.53 -6.51 -4.47
C SER A 124 -6.60 -7.11 -3.43
N LEU A 125 -7.12 -7.99 -2.55
CA LEU A 125 -6.28 -8.68 -1.58
C LEU A 125 -5.24 -9.59 -2.26
N ARG A 126 -5.63 -10.32 -3.31
CA ARG A 126 -4.71 -11.15 -4.11
C ARG A 126 -3.62 -10.32 -4.78
N ASP A 127 -3.97 -9.20 -5.39
CA ASP A 127 -3.01 -8.30 -6.03
C ASP A 127 -2.04 -7.70 -5.00
N ALA A 128 -2.51 -7.35 -3.81
CA ALA A 128 -1.65 -6.89 -2.72
C ALA A 128 -0.70 -8.01 -2.23
N ALA A 129 -1.22 -9.22 -2.01
CA ALA A 129 -0.42 -10.38 -1.58
C ALA A 129 0.68 -10.73 -2.58
N GLU A 130 0.37 -10.65 -3.88
CA GLU A 130 1.34 -10.87 -4.95
C GLU A 130 2.49 -9.86 -4.90
N LEU A 131 2.23 -8.61 -4.53
CA LEU A 131 3.29 -7.62 -4.34
C LEU A 131 4.22 -7.96 -3.18
N PHE A 132 3.68 -8.40 -2.03
CA PHE A 132 4.49 -8.90 -0.92
C PHE A 132 5.39 -10.06 -1.37
N ARG A 133 4.81 -11.04 -2.08
CA ARG A 133 5.55 -12.19 -2.62
C ARG A 133 6.66 -11.78 -3.58
N ILE A 134 6.38 -10.90 -4.55
CA ILE A 134 7.37 -10.43 -5.53
C ILE A 134 8.51 -9.67 -4.85
N LEU A 135 8.20 -8.87 -3.83
CA LEU A 135 9.17 -8.02 -3.15
C LEU A 135 9.92 -8.72 -2.01
N GLY A 136 9.61 -9.99 -1.74
CA GLY A 136 10.27 -10.82 -0.73
C GLY A 136 9.87 -10.47 0.70
N GLU A 137 8.72 -9.83 0.88
CA GLU A 137 8.23 -9.38 2.19
C GLU A 137 7.19 -10.35 2.75
N SER A 138 7.32 -10.68 4.03
CA SER A 138 6.33 -11.51 4.73
C SER A 138 5.06 -10.71 4.99
N HIS A 139 3.92 -11.39 4.87
CA HIS A 139 2.62 -10.89 5.27
C HIS A 139 1.84 -12.03 5.93
N GLU A 140 1.11 -11.70 6.98
CA GLU A 140 0.14 -12.59 7.59
C GLU A 140 -1.25 -12.07 7.22
N PRO A 141 -2.14 -12.94 6.74
CA PRO A 141 -3.54 -12.58 6.51
C PRO A 141 -4.30 -12.35 7.83
#